data_AF-A0A815QKT9-F1
#
_entry.id   AF-A0A815QKT9-F1
#
_cell.length_a   1.000
_cell.length_b   1.000
_cell.length_c   1.000
_cell.angle_alpha   90.00
_cell.angle_beta   90.00
_cell.angle_gamma   90.00
#
_symmetry.space_group_name_H-M   'P 1'
#
loop_
_entity.id
_entity.type
_entity.pdbx_description
1 polymer ?
#
loop_
_entity_poly.entity_id
_entity_poly.type
_entity_poly.pdbx_seq_one_letter_code
_entity_poly.pdbx_strand_id
1 'polypeptide(L)'
;FHEYNRIRYDERQPLFSAIRVALRIDRETMNNMHGRKKNIELAFQKFISFFQQNNITIYFGSVMFDKDDVIYKNSFIQPQFPTFIQNYSWSILTSMGCRVQEKLNTNENFKEIFLSGMSLIDKEEQDDIMYYMCSRLYYRALKHYFIDFYEEFIDIWKQYYSFYKTSLMSQFPITLKNEVFIPCVTLTSSTDPIVKPFKLSKSNRVLREPQFGNLDNFIFVEFRDDNGNQLQSRDFVALCQHFKQYLTTGFIIGGRSYCYLHHAQSQVRFKQFYYYCEMPSCFTFEEAYRWMGNFANERVVAKYAARMAQCFSSTQPTIQIKADLVKYVDDIISSDNKYTFTDGVGMISKQLSNKVITVSPLFI
;
A
#
# COMPACT_ATOMS: atom_id res chain seq x y z
N PHE A 1 -12.26 29.57 35.24
CA PHE A 1 -10.94 29.08 34.82
C PHE A 1 -10.66 27.80 35.60
N HIS A 2 -11.02 26.64 35.05
CA HIS A 2 -10.68 25.36 35.66
C HIS A 2 -9.34 24.90 35.09
N GLU A 3 -8.37 24.72 35.99
CA GLU A 3 -7.03 24.23 35.67
C GLU A 3 -7.11 22.82 35.08
N TYR A 4 -6.81 22.71 33.79
CA TYR A 4 -6.52 21.43 33.16
C TYR A 4 -5.10 21.00 33.57
N ASN A 5 -5.01 20.14 34.59
CA ASN A 5 -3.77 19.45 34.91
C ASN A 5 -3.47 18.42 33.82
N ARG A 6 -2.50 18.75 32.96
CA ARG A 6 -1.97 17.85 31.94
C ARG A 6 -1.06 16.83 32.63
N ILE A 7 -1.62 15.70 33.04
CA ILE A 7 -0.84 14.57 33.56
C ILE A 7 -0.04 14.00 32.39
N ARG A 8 1.29 14.16 32.47
CA ARG A 8 2.23 13.64 31.48
C ARG A 8 2.54 12.19 31.87
N TYR A 9 1.93 11.23 31.18
CA TYR A 9 2.36 9.83 31.25
C TYR A 9 3.71 9.68 30.55
N ASP A 10 4.58 8.85 31.13
CA ASP A 10 5.89 8.46 30.61
C ASP A 10 5.74 7.42 29.47
N GLU A 11 4.94 7.79 28.47
CA GLU A 11 4.67 6.99 27.28
C GLU A 11 5.43 7.61 26.11
N ARG A 12 6.16 6.77 25.36
CA ARG A 12 6.50 7.04 23.97
C ARG A 12 5.21 7.51 23.29
N GLN A 13 5.21 8.75 22.81
CA GLN A 13 4.03 9.54 22.48
C GLN A 13 2.95 8.77 21.70
N PRO A 14 1.65 9.11 21.86
CA PRO A 14 0.64 8.65 20.92
C PRO A 14 1.02 9.11 19.51
N LEU A 15 1.02 8.17 18.56
CA LEU A 15 1.40 8.32 17.15
C LEU A 15 0.54 9.35 16.38
N PHE A 16 -0.46 9.98 17.02
CA PHE A 16 -1.24 11.09 16.47
C PHE A 16 -1.59 12.09 17.57
N SER A 17 -1.83 13.35 17.20
CA SER A 17 -2.62 14.27 18.03
C SER A 17 -4.09 13.80 18.03
N ALA A 18 -4.37 12.72 18.77
CA ALA A 18 -5.69 12.12 18.82
C ALA A 18 -6.56 12.84 19.84
N ILE A 19 -7.67 13.44 19.39
CA ILE A 19 -8.76 13.82 20.27
C ILE A 19 -9.63 12.58 20.47
N ARG A 20 -9.60 12.00 21.67
CA ARG A 20 -10.50 10.92 22.04
C ARG A 20 -11.84 11.52 22.45
N VAL A 21 -12.88 11.21 21.69
CA VAL A 21 -14.27 11.59 22.03
C VAL A 21 -15.00 10.33 22.46
N ALA A 22 -15.32 10.23 23.75
CA ALA A 22 -16.17 9.19 24.28
C ALA A 22 -17.57 9.76 24.50
N LEU A 23 -18.58 9.19 23.85
CA LEU A 23 -19.97 9.61 23.99
C LEU A 23 -20.73 8.51 24.73
N ARG A 24 -21.05 8.80 26.00
CA ARG A 24 -21.77 7.88 26.87
C ARG A 24 -23.27 8.13 26.75
N ILE A 25 -24.04 7.06 26.56
CA ILE A 25 -25.51 7.10 26.50
C ILE A 25 -26.05 6.32 27.70
N ASP A 26 -26.69 7.01 28.65
CA ASP A 26 -27.11 6.41 29.93
C ASP A 26 -28.31 5.46 29.77
N ARG A 27 -28.24 4.31 30.44
CA ARG A 27 -29.18 3.19 30.29
C ARG A 27 -30.64 3.51 30.64
N GLU A 28 -30.90 4.51 31.47
CA GLU A 28 -32.28 4.88 31.86
C GLU A 28 -33.14 5.37 30.67
N THR A 29 -32.52 5.71 29.54
CA THR A 29 -33.23 6.11 28.31
C THR A 29 -33.46 4.97 27.29
N MET A 30 -33.15 3.71 27.61
CA MET A 30 -32.97 2.60 26.65
C MET A 30 -34.22 1.87 26.11
N ASN A 31 -35.46 2.35 26.30
CA ASN A 31 -36.64 1.59 25.85
C ASN A 31 -36.93 1.64 24.33
N ASN A 32 -36.12 2.32 23.50
CA ASN A 32 -36.39 2.42 22.05
C ASN A 32 -35.11 2.56 21.19
N MET A 33 -34.26 1.54 21.20
CA MET A 33 -32.96 1.54 20.50
C MET A 33 -33.06 1.67 18.97
N HIS A 34 -34.01 0.99 18.34
CA HIS A 34 -34.10 0.96 16.87
C HIS A 34 -34.46 2.33 16.27
N GLY A 35 -35.38 3.08 16.91
CA GLY A 35 -35.74 4.43 16.47
C GLY A 35 -34.66 5.49 16.75
N ARG A 36 -33.80 5.27 17.75
CA ARG A 36 -32.78 6.25 18.18
C ARG A 36 -31.39 6.03 17.60
N LYS A 37 -31.08 4.83 17.09
CA LYS A 37 -29.83 4.56 16.35
C LYS A 37 -29.59 5.58 15.25
N LYS A 38 -30.62 5.88 14.46
CA LYS A 38 -30.58 6.88 13.38
C LYS A 38 -30.25 8.29 13.90
N ASN A 39 -30.76 8.67 15.07
CA ASN A 39 -30.49 9.97 15.68
C ASN A 39 -29.06 10.06 16.24
N ILE A 40 -28.55 8.97 16.82
CA ILE A 40 -27.17 8.86 17.28
C ILE A 40 -26.21 8.95 16.09
N GLU A 41 -26.47 8.19 15.03
CA GLU A 41 -25.71 8.26 13.77
C GLU A 41 -25.72 9.68 13.19
N LEU A 42 -26.87 10.35 13.18
CA LEU A 42 -27.00 11.74 12.70
C LEU A 42 -26.21 12.74 13.57
N ALA A 43 -26.27 12.60 14.90
CA ALA A 43 -25.51 13.45 15.82
C ALA A 43 -24.00 13.26 15.63
N PHE A 44 -23.55 12.02 15.48
CA PHE A 44 -22.15 11.72 15.20
C PHE A 44 -21.70 12.22 13.83
N GLN A 45 -22.52 12.10 12.79
CA GLN A 45 -22.22 12.69 11.47
C GLN A 45 -22.03 14.21 11.55
N LYS A 46 -22.81 14.90 12.39
CA LYS A 46 -22.63 16.33 12.66
C LYS A 46 -21.31 16.61 13.38
N PHE A 47 -20.94 15.80 14.37
CA PHE A 47 -19.63 15.91 15.03
C PHE A 47 -18.48 15.67 14.06
N ILE A 48 -18.54 14.60 13.26
CA ILE A 48 -17.53 14.29 12.24
C ILE A 48 -17.41 15.46 11.26
N SER A 49 -18.54 15.96 10.75
CA SER A 49 -18.56 17.14 9.87
C SER A 49 -17.91 18.36 10.53
N PHE A 50 -18.22 18.64 11.80
CA PHE A 50 -17.63 19.76 12.53
C PHE A 50 -16.11 19.62 12.64
N PHE A 51 -15.61 18.45 13.05
CA PHE A 51 -14.17 18.22 13.19
C PHE A 51 -13.46 18.29 11.83
N GLN A 52 -14.04 17.70 10.78
CA GLN A 52 -13.52 17.81 9.40
C GLN A 52 -13.46 19.26 8.92
N GLN A 53 -14.51 20.05 9.14
CA GLN A 53 -14.54 21.49 8.79
C GLN A 53 -13.46 22.30 9.51
N ASN A 54 -13.04 21.86 10.70
CA ASN A 54 -12.02 22.51 11.51
C ASN A 54 -10.63 21.88 11.36
N ASN A 55 -10.40 21.00 10.37
CA ASN A 55 -9.14 20.28 10.17
C ASN A 55 -8.67 19.48 11.40
N ILE A 56 -9.62 19.01 12.21
CA ILE A 56 -9.35 18.13 13.35
C ILE A 56 -9.59 16.70 12.89
N THR A 57 -8.52 15.91 12.82
CA THR A 57 -8.61 14.52 12.43
C THR A 57 -9.15 13.70 13.61
N ILE A 58 -10.35 13.14 13.42
CA ILE A 58 -10.87 12.11 14.33
C ILE A 58 -10.15 10.83 13.97
N TYR A 59 -9.54 10.19 14.96
CA TYR A 59 -8.84 8.92 14.78
C TYR A 59 -9.62 7.74 15.36
N PHE A 60 -10.50 8.00 16.32
CA PHE A 60 -11.17 6.97 17.09
C PHE A 60 -12.50 7.47 17.67
N GLY A 61 -13.51 6.61 17.64
CA GLY A 61 -14.77 6.80 18.34
C GLY A 61 -15.46 5.45 18.55
N SER A 62 -15.77 5.12 19.80
CA SER A 62 -16.58 3.96 20.18
C SER A 62 -17.87 4.41 20.87
N VAL A 63 -18.94 3.66 20.63
CA VAL A 63 -20.21 3.80 21.36
C VAL A 63 -20.28 2.61 22.30
N MET A 64 -20.23 2.87 23.59
CA MET A 64 -20.25 1.84 24.64
C MET A 64 -21.53 1.97 25.46
N PHE A 65 -22.10 0.83 25.82
CA PHE A 65 -23.37 0.72 26.54
C PHE A 65 -23.21 0.25 27.99
N ASP A 66 -21.98 0.05 28.45
CA ASP A 66 -21.66 -0.45 29.79
C ASP A 66 -20.73 0.47 30.59
N LYS A 67 -20.76 0.29 31.91
CA LYS A 67 -20.13 1.16 32.92
C LYS A 67 -18.63 0.93 33.13
N ASP A 68 -18.04 -0.10 32.55
CA ASP A 68 -16.69 -0.52 32.92
C ASP A 68 -15.63 0.37 32.26
N ASP A 69 -14.66 0.82 33.07
CA ASP A 69 -13.47 1.51 32.63
C ASP A 69 -12.67 0.60 31.70
N VAL A 70 -12.81 0.82 30.39
CA VAL A 70 -12.07 0.05 29.39
C VAL A 70 -10.58 0.40 29.50
N ILE A 71 -9.82 -0.49 30.14
CA ILE A 71 -8.36 -0.51 30.09
C ILE A 71 -7.98 -0.94 28.68
N TYR A 72 -7.46 0.00 27.89
CA TYR A 72 -6.93 -0.28 26.56
C TYR A 72 -5.69 -1.16 26.70
N LYS A 73 -5.84 -2.46 26.43
CA LYS A 73 -4.69 -3.35 26.24
C LYS A 73 -4.07 -3.03 24.89
N ASN A 74 -3.05 -2.15 24.88
CA ASN A 74 -2.26 -1.79 23.70
C ASN A 74 -1.44 -2.96 23.10
N SER A 75 -1.55 -4.17 23.64
CA SER A 75 -0.84 -5.35 23.15
C SER A 75 -1.65 -6.06 22.07
N PHE A 76 -1.74 -5.48 20.87
CA PHE A 76 -2.23 -6.24 19.71
C PHE A 76 -1.14 -7.23 19.27
N ILE A 77 -1.24 -8.48 19.73
CA ILE A 77 -0.35 -9.56 19.26
C ILE A 77 -0.81 -9.97 17.86
N GLN A 78 0.00 -9.62 16.86
CA GLN A 78 -0.14 -10.08 15.48
C GLN A 78 -0.03 -11.61 15.44
N PRO A 79 -1.11 -12.34 15.09
CA PRO A 79 -0.97 -13.77 14.81
C PRO A 79 0.02 -13.97 13.66
N GLN A 80 0.92 -14.94 13.82
CA GLN A 80 1.81 -15.35 12.74
C GLN A 80 1.11 -16.39 11.88
N PHE A 81 0.95 -16.06 10.60
CA PHE A 81 0.37 -16.96 9.62
C PHE A 81 1.47 -17.70 8.85
N PRO A 82 1.18 -18.87 8.25
CA PRO A 82 2.15 -19.66 7.52
C PRO A 82 2.68 -18.99 6.24
N THR A 83 1.87 -18.16 5.57
CA THR A 83 2.24 -17.56 4.28
C THR A 83 2.42 -16.05 4.37
N PHE A 84 3.22 -15.50 3.45
CA PHE A 84 3.35 -14.04 3.33
C PHE A 84 2.00 -13.38 3.05
N ILE A 85 1.20 -13.92 2.13
CA ILE A 85 -0.10 -13.35 1.73
C ILE A 85 -1.05 -13.27 2.91
N GLN A 86 -1.10 -14.29 3.77
CA GLN A 86 -1.95 -14.28 4.97
C GLN A 86 -1.49 -13.20 5.97
N ASN A 87 -0.18 -13.14 6.28
CA ASN A 87 0.34 -12.11 7.18
C ASN A 87 0.13 -10.70 6.60
N TYR A 88 0.34 -10.52 5.29
CA TYR A 88 0.08 -9.27 4.59
C TYR A 88 -1.40 -8.88 4.69
N SER A 89 -2.30 -9.83 4.41
CA SER A 89 -3.76 -9.61 4.44
C SER A 89 -4.24 -9.20 5.82
N TRP A 90 -3.76 -9.85 6.87
CA TRP A 90 -4.06 -9.43 8.23
C TRP A 90 -3.49 -8.05 8.57
N SER A 91 -2.30 -7.74 8.04
CA SER A 91 -1.68 -6.41 8.18
C SER A 91 -2.52 -5.30 7.54
N ILE A 92 -3.29 -5.59 6.47
CA ILE A 92 -4.23 -4.63 5.85
C ILE A 92 -5.22 -4.10 6.89
N LEU A 93 -5.77 -4.97 7.75
CA LEU A 93 -6.77 -4.56 8.76
C LEU A 93 -6.11 -3.90 9.97
N THR A 94 -5.06 -4.53 10.48
CA THR A 94 -4.43 -4.11 11.73
C THR A 94 -3.64 -2.80 11.61
N SER A 95 -3.20 -2.44 10.41
CA SER A 95 -2.56 -1.15 10.15
C SER A 95 -3.54 0.02 9.97
N MET A 96 -4.86 -0.22 10.00
CA MET A 96 -5.88 0.84 9.95
C MET A 96 -6.04 1.61 11.29
N GLY A 97 -5.13 1.38 12.24
CA GLY A 97 -5.07 2.06 13.53
C GLY A 97 -6.00 1.49 14.60
N CYS A 98 -6.02 2.17 15.75
CA CYS A 98 -6.70 1.72 16.97
C CYS A 98 -8.20 1.43 16.76
N ARG A 99 -8.87 2.16 15.87
CA ARG A 99 -10.30 1.96 15.56
C ARG A 99 -10.62 0.55 15.08
N VAL A 100 -9.76 -0.02 14.22
CA VAL A 100 -9.96 -1.37 13.71
C VAL A 100 -9.39 -2.37 14.69
N GLN A 101 -8.21 -2.12 15.26
CA GLN A 101 -7.60 -3.00 16.25
C GLN A 101 -8.48 -3.24 17.47
N GLU A 102 -9.15 -2.21 18.00
CA GLU A 102 -10.10 -2.37 19.11
C GLU A 102 -11.27 -3.26 18.71
N LYS A 103 -11.87 -3.04 17.54
CA LYS A 103 -13.01 -3.87 17.08
C LYS A 103 -12.62 -5.33 16.84
N LEU A 104 -11.39 -5.57 16.40
CA LEU A 104 -10.83 -6.92 16.28
C LEU A 104 -10.59 -7.56 17.65
N ASN A 105 -10.39 -6.78 18.71
CA ASN A 105 -10.13 -7.24 20.08
C ASN A 105 -11.40 -7.32 20.96
N THR A 106 -12.34 -6.38 20.86
CA THR A 106 -13.56 -6.30 21.68
C THR A 106 -14.56 -7.39 21.34
N ASN A 107 -14.58 -7.83 20.09
CA ASN A 107 -15.25 -9.07 19.72
C ASN A 107 -14.29 -10.20 20.07
N GLU A 108 -14.28 -10.65 21.33
CA GLU A 108 -13.37 -11.71 21.82
C GLU A 108 -13.37 -12.95 20.92
N ASN A 109 -14.46 -13.18 20.17
CA ASN A 109 -14.60 -14.29 19.23
C ASN A 109 -14.28 -13.96 17.76
N PHE A 110 -14.12 -12.69 17.33
CA PHE A 110 -13.95 -12.39 15.90
C PHE A 110 -12.70 -13.05 15.34
N LYS A 111 -11.55 -12.86 16.02
CA LYS A 111 -10.29 -13.47 15.61
C LYS A 111 -10.40 -14.99 15.59
N GLU A 112 -10.98 -15.59 16.62
CA GLU A 112 -11.14 -17.06 16.71
C GLU A 112 -12.07 -17.61 15.64
N ILE A 113 -13.21 -16.95 15.38
CA ILE A 113 -14.17 -17.31 14.34
C ILE A 113 -13.54 -17.15 12.95
N PHE A 114 -12.82 -16.05 12.71
CA PHE A 114 -12.11 -15.83 11.46
C PHE A 114 -11.11 -16.95 11.22
N LEU A 115 -10.26 -17.25 12.21
CA LEU A 115 -9.26 -18.31 12.12
C LEU A 115 -9.89 -19.71 11.98
N SER A 116 -10.97 -19.97 12.70
CA SER A 116 -11.72 -21.24 12.62
C SER A 116 -12.35 -21.41 11.25
N GLY A 117 -12.99 -20.35 10.71
CA GLY A 117 -13.53 -20.35 9.35
C GLY A 117 -12.44 -20.59 8.31
N MET A 118 -11.28 -19.95 8.46
CA MET A 118 -10.14 -20.18 7.56
C MET A 118 -9.59 -21.61 7.63
N SER A 119 -9.64 -22.25 8.79
CA SER A 119 -9.18 -23.65 8.96
C SER A 119 -10.04 -24.67 8.21
N LEU A 120 -11.28 -24.32 7.87
CA LEU A 120 -12.22 -25.17 7.12
C LEU A 120 -12.04 -25.09 5.60
N ILE A 121 -11.19 -24.16 5.13
CA ILE A 121 -10.92 -23.93 3.71
C ILE A 121 -9.70 -24.74 3.28
N ASP A 122 -9.74 -25.25 2.05
CA ASP A 122 -8.61 -25.94 1.41
C ASP A 122 -7.36 -25.04 1.39
N LYS A 123 -6.21 -25.60 1.78
CA LYS A 123 -4.96 -24.82 1.95
C LYS A 123 -4.57 -24.00 0.72
N GLU A 124 -4.87 -24.49 -0.49
CA GLU A 124 -4.56 -23.81 -1.74
C GLU A 124 -5.39 -22.54 -1.98
N GLU A 125 -6.58 -22.42 -1.36
CA GLU A 125 -7.47 -21.27 -1.50
C GLU A 125 -7.39 -20.28 -0.32
N GLN A 126 -6.72 -20.66 0.78
CA GLN A 126 -6.68 -19.86 2.00
C GLN A 126 -6.08 -18.46 1.80
N ASP A 127 -5.02 -18.35 0.99
CA ASP A 127 -4.35 -17.08 0.68
C ASP A 127 -5.32 -16.14 -0.06
N ASP A 128 -5.97 -16.64 -1.11
CA ASP A 128 -6.94 -15.90 -1.93
C ASP A 128 -8.09 -15.36 -1.09
N ILE A 129 -8.67 -16.23 -0.28
CA ILE A 129 -9.87 -15.93 0.51
C ILE A 129 -9.50 -14.96 1.62
N MET A 130 -8.40 -15.21 2.33
CA MET A 130 -7.96 -14.31 3.39
C MET A 130 -7.66 -12.91 2.83
N TYR A 131 -6.99 -12.83 1.68
CA TYR A 131 -6.74 -11.56 0.99
C TYR A 131 -8.03 -10.87 0.56
N TYR A 132 -8.97 -11.61 -0.04
CA TYR A 132 -10.27 -11.08 -0.45
C TYR A 132 -11.03 -10.53 0.75
N MET A 133 -11.20 -11.32 1.81
CA MET A 133 -11.94 -10.95 3.02
C MET A 133 -11.34 -9.69 3.66
N CYS A 134 -10.03 -9.67 3.90
CA CYS A 134 -9.36 -8.52 4.53
C CYS A 134 -9.42 -7.27 3.65
N SER A 135 -9.25 -7.41 2.34
CA SER A 135 -9.36 -6.28 1.40
C SER A 135 -10.78 -5.70 1.38
N ARG A 136 -11.81 -6.55 1.39
CA ARG A 136 -13.21 -6.12 1.41
C ARG A 136 -13.55 -5.40 2.71
N LEU A 137 -13.17 -5.97 3.85
CA LEU A 137 -13.35 -5.34 5.16
C LEU A 137 -12.62 -3.99 5.24
N TYR A 138 -11.40 -3.89 4.72
CA TYR A 138 -10.65 -2.63 4.62
C TYR A 138 -11.45 -1.55 3.87
N TYR A 139 -11.94 -1.84 2.67
CA TYR A 139 -12.70 -0.87 1.88
C TYR A 139 -14.02 -0.48 2.54
N ARG A 140 -14.68 -1.41 3.23
CA ARG A 140 -15.90 -1.13 3.99
C ARG A 140 -15.61 -0.27 5.21
N ALA A 141 -14.53 -0.55 5.94
CA ALA A 141 -14.10 0.22 7.09
C ALA A 141 -13.66 1.65 6.72
N LEU A 142 -13.12 1.88 5.52
CA LEU A 142 -12.84 3.23 5.02
C LEU A 142 -14.12 4.07 4.78
N LYS A 143 -15.20 3.42 4.33
CA LYS A 143 -16.48 4.09 4.01
C LYS A 143 -17.34 4.28 5.26
N HIS A 144 -17.32 3.31 6.17
CA HIS A 144 -18.23 3.24 7.31
C HIS A 144 -17.45 3.36 8.62
N TYR A 145 -17.52 4.53 9.23
CA TYR A 145 -16.76 4.83 10.45
C TYR A 145 -17.14 3.89 11.61
N PHE A 146 -18.44 3.59 11.74
CA PHE A 146 -19.03 2.74 12.79
C PHE A 146 -19.31 1.30 12.33
N ILE A 147 -18.53 0.78 11.36
CA ILE A 147 -18.73 -0.58 10.84
C ILE A 147 -18.73 -1.64 11.94
N ASP A 148 -19.69 -2.57 11.89
CA ASP A 148 -19.62 -3.80 12.66
C ASP A 148 -18.84 -4.83 11.84
N PHE A 149 -17.61 -5.13 12.28
CA PHE A 149 -16.72 -6.04 11.56
C PHE A 149 -17.24 -7.48 11.55
N TYR A 150 -17.97 -7.89 12.59
CA TYR A 150 -18.48 -9.25 12.69
C TYR A 150 -19.62 -9.46 11.68
N GLU A 151 -20.62 -8.60 11.70
CA GLU A 151 -21.75 -8.67 10.74
C GLU A 151 -21.25 -8.55 9.29
N GLU A 152 -20.33 -7.60 9.02
CA GLU A 152 -19.78 -7.46 7.69
C GLU A 152 -18.97 -8.70 7.25
N PHE A 153 -18.20 -9.30 8.17
CA PHE A 153 -17.48 -10.54 7.89
C PHE A 153 -18.45 -11.67 7.53
N ILE A 154 -19.51 -11.87 8.32
CA ILE A 154 -20.52 -12.90 8.06
C ILE A 154 -21.19 -12.66 6.69
N ASP A 155 -21.50 -11.43 6.34
CA ASP A 155 -22.11 -11.10 5.05
C ASP A 155 -21.15 -11.35 3.87
N ILE A 156 -19.89 -10.94 3.98
CA ILE A 156 -18.89 -11.21 2.94
C ILE A 156 -18.65 -12.73 2.82
N TRP A 157 -18.62 -13.44 3.95
CA TRP A 157 -18.44 -14.89 4.00
C TRP A 157 -19.61 -15.64 3.34
N LYS A 158 -20.85 -15.24 3.63
CA LYS A 158 -22.05 -15.77 2.97
C LYS A 158 -22.02 -15.51 1.47
N GLN A 159 -21.63 -14.30 1.05
CA GLN A 159 -21.49 -13.95 -0.37
C GLN A 159 -20.43 -14.81 -1.05
N TYR A 160 -19.31 -15.09 -0.38
CA TYR A 160 -18.28 -15.97 -0.91
C TYR A 160 -18.83 -17.39 -1.16
N TYR A 161 -19.47 -18.00 -0.16
CA TYR A 161 -20.04 -19.35 -0.30
C TYR A 161 -21.22 -19.44 -1.28
N SER A 162 -22.01 -18.37 -1.43
CA SER A 162 -23.14 -18.37 -2.36
C SER A 162 -22.72 -18.14 -3.82
N PHE A 163 -21.58 -17.49 -4.06
CA PHE A 163 -21.09 -17.18 -5.41
C PHE A 163 -19.94 -18.05 -5.91
N TYR A 164 -19.11 -18.65 -5.05
CA TYR A 164 -17.82 -19.22 -5.46
C TYR A 164 -17.61 -20.69 -5.07
N LYS A 165 -17.44 -21.52 -6.10
CA LYS A 165 -16.95 -22.91 -6.05
C LYS A 165 -15.64 -23.07 -6.85
N THR A 166 -14.86 -21.98 -7.01
CA THR A 166 -13.60 -21.98 -7.76
C THR A 166 -12.71 -20.80 -7.36
N SER A 167 -11.49 -21.08 -6.87
CA SER A 167 -10.36 -20.18 -6.53
C SER A 167 -10.40 -18.78 -7.15
N LEU A 168 -10.35 -17.76 -6.29
CA LEU A 168 -10.52 -16.35 -6.65
C LEU A 168 -9.26 -15.72 -7.26
N MET A 169 -8.05 -16.27 -7.06
CA MET A 169 -6.87 -15.79 -7.78
C MET A 169 -6.93 -16.06 -9.28
N SER A 170 -7.69 -17.07 -9.71
CA SER A 170 -7.99 -17.30 -11.13
C SER A 170 -8.93 -16.24 -11.75
N GLN A 171 -9.55 -15.40 -10.92
CA GLN A 171 -10.57 -14.41 -11.32
C GLN A 171 -10.17 -12.95 -11.11
N PHE A 172 -8.98 -12.66 -10.58
CA PHE A 172 -8.40 -11.36 -10.88
C PHE A 172 -8.27 -11.31 -12.40
N PRO A 173 -9.01 -10.40 -13.05
CA PRO A 173 -9.25 -10.46 -14.48
C PRO A 173 -7.90 -10.47 -15.15
N ILE A 174 -7.72 -11.44 -16.06
CA ILE A 174 -6.76 -11.43 -17.17
C ILE A 174 -5.84 -10.25 -17.01
N THR A 175 -4.67 -10.41 -16.39
CA THR A 175 -3.65 -9.37 -16.40
C THR A 175 -3.61 -8.88 -17.83
N LEU A 176 -4.13 -7.66 -18.07
CA LEU A 176 -3.90 -6.97 -19.34
C LEU A 176 -2.40 -7.13 -19.55
N LYS A 177 -1.97 -7.50 -20.76
CA LYS A 177 -0.63 -8.03 -21.08
C LYS A 177 0.57 -7.21 -20.52
N ASN A 178 0.30 -6.06 -19.90
CA ASN A 178 1.22 -5.14 -19.26
C ASN A 178 0.79 -4.57 -17.87
N GLU A 179 -0.08 -5.24 -17.10
CA GLU A 179 -0.50 -4.83 -15.75
C GLU A 179 -0.20 -5.91 -14.72
N VAL A 180 0.13 -5.51 -13.49
CA VAL A 180 0.49 -6.41 -12.39
C VAL A 180 -0.06 -5.88 -11.06
N PHE A 181 -0.45 -6.78 -10.16
CA PHE A 181 -0.77 -6.44 -8.78
C PHE A 181 0.49 -6.53 -7.92
N ILE A 182 0.75 -5.48 -7.14
CA ILE A 182 1.93 -5.38 -6.28
C ILE A 182 1.48 -5.00 -4.86
N PRO A 183 2.05 -5.61 -3.81
CA PRO A 183 1.93 -5.11 -2.44
C PRO A 183 2.11 -3.58 -2.36
N CYS A 184 1.34 -2.92 -1.51
CA CYS A 184 1.29 -1.47 -1.42
C CYS A 184 1.19 -1.00 0.03
N VAL A 185 2.04 -0.04 0.39
CA VAL A 185 2.13 0.53 1.74
C VAL A 185 2.17 2.05 1.67
N THR A 186 1.59 2.69 2.66
CA THR A 186 1.71 4.13 2.88
C THR A 186 2.47 4.40 4.16
N LEU A 187 3.55 5.17 4.02
CA LEU A 187 4.33 5.68 5.14
C LEU A 187 3.92 7.11 5.41
N THR A 188 3.68 7.44 6.67
CA THR A 188 3.38 8.80 7.09
C THR A 188 4.43 9.33 8.06
N SER A 189 4.25 10.56 8.51
CA SER A 189 5.16 11.23 9.44
C SER A 189 5.17 10.66 10.85
N SER A 190 4.09 9.99 11.23
CA SER A 190 3.78 9.75 12.64
C SER A 190 3.35 8.32 12.92
N THR A 191 3.22 7.44 11.90
CA THR A 191 2.78 6.05 12.12
C THR A 191 3.71 5.00 11.56
N ASP A 192 3.51 3.81 12.11
CA ASP A 192 3.89 2.57 11.45
C ASP A 192 3.30 2.49 10.03
N PRO A 193 3.90 1.66 9.15
CA PRO A 193 3.45 1.51 7.78
C PRO A 193 1.96 1.10 7.68
N ILE A 194 1.17 1.85 6.92
CA ILE A 194 -0.22 1.54 6.62
C ILE A 194 -0.26 0.61 5.42
N VAL A 195 -0.64 -0.65 5.64
CA VAL A 195 -0.74 -1.68 4.60
C VAL A 195 -2.06 -1.54 3.86
N LYS A 196 -2.01 -1.53 2.53
CA LYS A 196 -3.17 -1.40 1.66
C LYS A 196 -3.39 -2.70 0.88
N PRO A 197 -4.60 -2.95 0.36
CA PRO A 197 -4.78 -3.96 -0.69
C PRO A 197 -3.82 -3.72 -1.85
N PHE A 198 -3.47 -4.78 -2.58
CA PHE A 198 -2.50 -4.71 -3.68
C PHE A 198 -2.90 -3.65 -4.70
N LYS A 199 -1.89 -2.93 -5.18
CA LYS A 199 -2.03 -1.89 -6.17
C LYS A 199 -1.89 -2.47 -7.57
N LEU A 200 -2.92 -2.29 -8.39
CA LEU A 200 -2.82 -2.52 -9.82
C LEU A 200 -1.89 -1.46 -10.42
N SER A 201 -0.77 -1.91 -11.00
CA SER A 201 0.27 -1.07 -11.57
C SER A 201 0.58 -1.50 -13.00
N LYS A 202 0.98 -0.55 -13.85
CA LYS A 202 1.59 -0.89 -15.14
C LYS A 202 2.92 -1.59 -14.90
N SER A 203 3.19 -2.63 -15.67
CA SER A 203 4.44 -3.38 -15.60
C SER A 203 5.62 -2.54 -16.14
N ASN A 204 6.81 -2.88 -15.67
CA ASN A 204 8.07 -2.26 -16.08
C ASN A 204 9.17 -3.34 -16.22
N ARG A 205 10.36 -2.97 -16.67
CA ARG A 205 11.43 -3.93 -16.98
C ARG A 205 11.83 -4.75 -15.75
N VAL A 206 11.87 -4.12 -14.58
CA VAL A 206 12.25 -4.76 -13.31
C VAL A 206 11.24 -5.80 -12.87
N LEU A 207 9.94 -5.46 -12.90
CA LEU A 207 8.86 -6.35 -12.49
C LEU A 207 8.65 -7.56 -13.41
N ARG A 208 9.29 -7.56 -14.58
CA ARG A 208 9.23 -8.68 -15.55
C ARG A 208 10.44 -9.60 -15.46
N GLU A 209 11.49 -9.22 -14.72
CA GLU A 209 12.71 -10.00 -14.65
C GLU A 209 12.57 -11.11 -13.60
N PRO A 210 12.53 -12.39 -14.01
CA PRO A 210 12.26 -13.51 -13.11
C PRO A 210 13.33 -13.69 -12.02
N GLN A 211 14.55 -13.20 -12.24
CA GLN A 211 15.61 -13.28 -11.24
C GLN A 211 15.36 -12.40 -10.01
N PHE A 212 14.44 -11.42 -10.07
CA PHE A 212 13.99 -10.71 -8.88
C PHE A 212 13.04 -11.56 -8.00
N GLY A 213 12.54 -12.68 -8.52
CA GLY A 213 11.57 -13.53 -7.86
C GLY A 213 10.13 -13.15 -8.16
N ASN A 214 9.24 -13.44 -7.22
CA ASN A 214 7.81 -13.18 -7.36
C ASN A 214 7.50 -11.68 -7.16
N LEU A 215 6.32 -11.24 -7.62
CA LEU A 215 5.88 -9.84 -7.47
C LEU A 215 5.73 -9.42 -6.01
N ASP A 216 5.53 -10.37 -5.09
CA ASP A 216 5.48 -10.11 -3.65
C ASP A 216 6.86 -9.86 -3.02
N ASN A 217 7.96 -10.05 -3.76
CA ASN A 217 9.29 -9.55 -3.38
C ASN A 217 9.40 -8.04 -3.55
N PHE A 218 8.47 -7.41 -4.27
CA PHE A 218 8.38 -5.97 -4.39
C PHE A 218 7.26 -5.41 -3.52
N ILE A 219 7.47 -4.22 -2.98
CA ILE A 219 6.40 -3.45 -2.33
C ILE A 219 6.44 -2.01 -2.82
N PHE A 220 5.28 -1.51 -3.21
CA PHE A 220 5.11 -0.14 -3.66
C PHE A 220 4.83 0.75 -2.46
N VAL A 221 5.67 1.75 -2.25
CA VAL A 221 5.62 2.63 -1.08
C VAL A 221 5.22 4.03 -1.49
N GLU A 222 4.24 4.60 -0.79
CA GLU A 222 3.82 5.99 -0.94
C GLU A 222 4.09 6.76 0.35
N PHE A 223 4.77 7.89 0.26
CA PHE A 223 4.88 8.82 1.38
C PHE A 223 3.74 9.83 1.35
N ARG A 224 2.96 9.91 2.43
CA ARG A 224 1.79 10.78 2.58
C ARG A 224 1.82 11.51 3.93
N ASP A 225 1.03 12.56 4.06
CA ASP A 225 0.71 13.08 5.39
C ASP A 225 -0.29 12.14 6.10
N ASP A 226 -0.57 12.41 7.38
CA ASP A 226 -1.47 11.62 8.20
C ASP A 226 -2.94 11.67 7.75
N ASN A 227 -3.28 12.61 6.86
CA ASN A 227 -4.59 12.73 6.24
C ASN A 227 -4.64 12.06 4.85
N GLY A 228 -3.55 11.41 4.42
CA GLY A 228 -3.44 10.74 3.12
C GLY A 228 -3.12 11.67 1.95
N ASN A 229 -2.85 12.95 2.19
CA ASN A 229 -2.49 13.90 1.15
C ASN A 229 -1.03 13.75 0.72
N GLN A 230 -0.73 14.31 -0.45
CA GLN A 230 0.63 14.38 -0.94
C GLN A 230 1.45 15.41 -0.16
N LEU A 231 2.63 14.99 0.28
CA LEU A 231 3.59 15.83 0.98
C LEU A 231 4.13 16.93 0.07
N GLN A 232 4.15 18.14 0.59
CA GLN A 232 4.72 19.33 -0.02
C GLN A 232 6.19 19.48 0.35
N SER A 233 6.94 20.28 -0.41
CA SER A 233 8.37 20.52 -0.15
C SER A 233 8.67 21.02 1.26
N ARG A 234 7.75 21.81 1.86
CA ARG A 234 7.89 22.32 3.23
C ARG A 234 7.84 21.21 4.29
N ASP A 235 7.09 20.14 4.03
CA ASP A 235 6.89 19.04 4.99
C ASP A 235 8.17 18.19 5.10
N PHE A 236 8.97 18.14 4.03
CA PHE A 236 10.25 17.40 4.01
C PHE A 236 11.27 17.94 5.01
N VAL A 237 11.22 19.23 5.38
CA VAL A 237 12.18 19.79 6.35
C VAL A 237 12.02 19.11 7.71
N ALA A 238 10.78 18.94 8.16
CA ALA A 238 10.47 18.29 9.44
C ALA A 238 10.61 16.76 9.37
N LEU A 239 10.32 16.16 8.21
CA LEU A 239 10.22 14.70 8.05
C LEU A 239 11.46 14.04 7.43
N CYS A 240 12.47 14.84 7.08
CA CYS A 240 13.66 14.36 6.36
C CYS A 240 14.32 13.18 7.05
N GLN A 241 14.56 13.29 8.36
CA GLN A 241 15.24 12.24 9.12
C GLN A 241 14.41 10.96 9.18
N HIS A 242 13.09 11.08 9.34
CA HIS A 242 12.19 9.94 9.40
C HIS A 242 12.13 9.20 8.05
N PHE A 243 11.98 9.92 6.93
CA PHE A 243 12.00 9.28 5.62
C PHE A 243 13.37 8.74 5.23
N LYS A 244 14.45 9.39 5.69
CA LYS A 244 15.80 8.88 5.51
C LYS A 244 15.97 7.51 6.19
N GLN A 245 15.35 7.28 7.35
CA GLN A 245 15.37 5.96 7.99
C GLN A 245 14.72 4.92 7.08
N TYR A 246 13.48 5.13 6.61
CA TYR A 246 12.84 4.17 5.70
C TYR A 246 13.63 3.95 4.40
N LEU A 247 14.21 5.00 3.82
CA LEU A 247 15.02 4.88 2.60
C LEU A 247 16.36 4.17 2.81
N THR A 248 16.86 4.08 4.05
CA THR A 248 18.18 3.49 4.35
C THR A 248 18.08 2.11 5.00
N THR A 249 17.15 1.92 5.93
CA THR A 249 16.98 0.66 6.67
C THR A 249 15.83 -0.18 6.15
N GLY A 250 14.87 0.41 5.45
CA GLY A 250 13.64 -0.30 5.07
C GLY A 250 12.69 -0.52 6.25
N PHE A 251 11.80 -1.50 6.09
CA PHE A 251 10.80 -1.90 7.09
C PHE A 251 10.34 -3.35 6.86
N ILE A 252 9.63 -3.93 7.84
CA ILE A 252 9.17 -5.32 7.79
C ILE A 252 7.65 -5.35 7.59
N ILE A 253 7.18 -6.13 6.60
CA ILE A 253 5.77 -6.46 6.41
C ILE A 253 5.65 -7.95 6.14
N GLY A 254 4.71 -8.61 6.82
CA GLY A 254 4.42 -10.03 6.58
C GLY A 254 5.62 -10.97 6.80
N GLY A 255 6.52 -10.61 7.72
CA GLY A 255 7.76 -11.36 7.99
C GLY A 255 8.88 -11.13 6.96
N ARG A 256 8.67 -10.27 5.95
CA ARG A 256 9.67 -9.93 4.94
C ARG A 256 10.26 -8.53 5.17
N SER A 257 11.57 -8.39 4.99
CA SER A 257 12.29 -7.12 5.12
C SER A 257 12.40 -6.46 3.75
N TYR A 258 11.78 -5.30 3.59
CA TYR A 258 11.77 -4.54 2.34
C TYR A 258 12.69 -3.33 2.46
N CYS A 259 13.71 -3.26 1.60
CA CYS A 259 14.64 -2.14 1.53
C CYS A 259 14.45 -1.37 0.21
N TYR A 260 14.81 -0.08 0.22
CA TYR A 260 14.65 0.78 -0.95
C TYR A 260 15.40 0.23 -2.16
N LEU A 261 14.70 0.03 -3.28
CA LEU A 261 15.31 -0.39 -4.53
C LEU A 261 15.55 0.81 -5.45
N HIS A 262 14.46 1.41 -5.95
CA HIS A 262 14.50 2.57 -6.82
C HIS A 262 13.08 3.14 -7.08
N HIS A 263 12.96 4.02 -8.07
CA HIS A 263 11.73 4.62 -8.57
C HIS A 263 11.80 4.92 -10.06
N ALA A 264 10.65 5.15 -10.68
CA ALA A 264 10.54 5.83 -11.98
C ALA A 264 10.59 7.36 -11.79
N GLN A 265 11.04 8.09 -12.82
CA GLN A 265 11.17 9.55 -12.74
C GLN A 265 9.85 10.26 -12.37
N SER A 266 8.72 9.79 -12.91
CA SER A 266 7.39 10.33 -12.61
C SER A 266 6.96 10.09 -11.17
N GLN A 267 7.47 9.05 -10.51
CA GLN A 267 7.09 8.66 -9.15
C GLN A 267 7.72 9.56 -8.08
N VAL A 268 8.87 10.19 -8.38
CA VAL A 268 9.51 11.16 -7.45
C VAL A 268 8.59 12.32 -7.14
N ARG A 269 7.82 12.79 -8.13
CA ARG A 269 6.83 13.86 -7.94
C ARG A 269 5.83 13.47 -6.86
N PHE A 270 5.33 12.24 -6.92
CA PHE A 270 4.31 11.70 -6.01
C PHE A 270 4.87 11.03 -4.76
N LYS A 271 6.19 11.09 -4.55
CA LYS A 271 6.88 10.47 -3.40
C LYS A 271 6.58 8.98 -3.30
N GLN A 272 6.70 8.32 -4.45
CA GLN A 272 6.42 6.92 -4.65
C GLN A 272 7.69 6.17 -5.02
N PHE A 273 7.89 4.99 -4.45
CA PHE A 273 9.12 4.22 -4.61
C PHE A 273 8.84 2.72 -4.58
N TYR A 274 9.69 1.96 -5.27
CA TYR A 274 9.73 0.50 -5.15
C TYR A 274 10.76 0.10 -4.11
N TYR A 275 10.33 -0.77 -3.22
CA TYR A 275 11.18 -1.46 -2.28
C TYR A 275 11.22 -2.95 -2.65
N TYR A 276 12.30 -3.61 -2.26
CA TYR A 276 12.61 -4.98 -2.63
C TYR A 276 13.02 -5.79 -1.41
N CYS A 277 12.51 -7.02 -1.34
CA CYS A 277 12.90 -8.03 -0.37
C CYS A 277 13.84 -9.01 -1.06
N GLU A 278 15.11 -8.94 -0.70
CA GLU A 278 16.12 -9.89 -1.13
C GLU A 278 15.84 -11.26 -0.49
N MET A 279 15.68 -12.29 -1.33
CA MET A 279 15.43 -13.67 -0.90
C MET A 279 16.56 -14.57 -1.42
N PRO A 280 16.91 -15.68 -0.75
CA PRO A 280 18.09 -16.49 -1.09
C PRO A 280 18.20 -16.98 -2.54
N SER A 281 17.08 -17.13 -3.24
CA SER A 281 17.03 -17.61 -4.63
C SER A 281 16.84 -16.49 -5.67
N CYS A 282 16.92 -15.23 -5.25
CA CYS A 282 16.68 -14.06 -6.08
C CYS A 282 17.92 -13.17 -6.13
N PHE A 283 17.92 -12.18 -7.02
CA PHE A 283 19.00 -11.20 -7.07
C PHE A 283 19.23 -10.53 -5.72
N THR A 284 20.49 -10.47 -5.33
CA THR A 284 20.96 -9.53 -4.32
C THR A 284 20.78 -8.10 -4.80
N PHE A 285 20.78 -7.11 -3.90
CA PHE A 285 20.77 -5.70 -4.29
C PHE A 285 21.92 -5.37 -5.26
N GLU A 286 23.10 -5.96 -5.06
CA GLU A 286 24.25 -5.74 -5.93
C GLU A 286 24.03 -6.31 -7.35
N GLU A 287 23.51 -7.53 -7.46
CA GLU A 287 23.15 -8.13 -8.75
C GLU A 287 22.03 -7.36 -9.45
N ALA A 288 21.02 -6.94 -8.70
CA ALA A 288 19.94 -6.11 -9.21
C ALA A 288 20.47 -4.81 -9.83
N TYR A 289 21.37 -4.09 -9.14
CA TYR A 289 21.95 -2.85 -9.66
C TYR A 289 22.86 -3.10 -10.87
N ARG A 290 23.66 -4.17 -10.86
CA ARG A 290 24.47 -4.56 -12.04
C ARG A 290 23.59 -4.91 -13.24
N TRP A 291 22.48 -5.61 -13.02
CA TRP A 291 21.53 -5.97 -14.06
C TRP A 291 20.81 -4.74 -14.65
N MET A 292 20.51 -3.73 -13.82
CA MET A 292 19.88 -2.49 -14.29
C MET A 292 20.75 -1.73 -15.30
N GLY A 293 22.07 -1.85 -15.18
CA GLY A 293 23.02 -1.34 -16.16
C GLY A 293 24.37 -0.99 -15.56
N ASN A 294 25.33 -0.67 -16.43
CA ASN A 294 26.61 -0.11 -16.01
C ASN A 294 26.54 1.42 -16.06
N PHE A 295 26.66 2.05 -14.89
CA PHE A 295 26.61 3.50 -14.72
C PHE A 295 27.91 4.07 -14.14
N ALA A 296 29.02 3.33 -14.21
CA ALA A 296 30.29 3.73 -13.60
C ALA A 296 30.83 5.08 -14.11
N ASN A 297 30.45 5.50 -15.31
CA ASN A 297 30.87 6.76 -15.92
C ASN A 297 29.97 7.95 -15.53
N GLU A 298 28.82 7.73 -14.88
CA GLU A 298 27.88 8.79 -14.50
C GLU A 298 28.28 9.41 -13.16
N ARG A 299 29.00 10.54 -13.21
CA ARG A 299 29.49 11.25 -12.00
C ARG A 299 28.44 12.09 -11.30
N VAL A 300 27.33 12.40 -11.98
CA VAL A 300 26.26 13.24 -11.43
C VAL A 300 25.19 12.34 -10.84
N VAL A 301 25.00 12.39 -9.52
CA VAL A 301 24.04 11.55 -8.79
C VAL A 301 22.62 11.63 -9.39
N ALA A 302 22.18 12.82 -9.77
CA ALA A 302 20.86 13.00 -10.40
C ALA A 302 20.76 12.29 -11.77
N LYS A 303 21.82 12.29 -12.57
CA LYS A 303 21.85 11.57 -13.86
C LYS A 303 21.92 10.07 -13.62
N TYR A 304 22.76 9.62 -12.68
CA TYR A 304 22.86 8.22 -12.27
C TYR A 304 21.48 7.65 -11.89
N ALA A 305 20.76 8.33 -10.99
CA ALA A 305 19.40 7.96 -10.61
C ALA A 305 18.42 7.99 -11.81
N ALA A 306 18.47 9.02 -12.65
CA ALA A 306 17.60 9.13 -13.83
C ALA A 306 17.83 8.00 -14.85
N ARG A 307 19.08 7.54 -15.03
CA ARG A 307 19.42 6.41 -15.90
C ARG A 307 18.86 5.09 -15.37
N MET A 308 19.03 4.79 -14.08
CA MET A 308 18.41 3.62 -13.45
C MET A 308 16.88 3.68 -13.48
N ALA A 309 16.30 4.87 -13.30
CA ALA A 309 14.85 5.07 -13.31
C ALA A 309 14.19 4.66 -14.63
N GLN A 310 14.93 4.56 -15.73
CA GLN A 310 14.42 4.06 -17.02
C GLN A 310 13.92 2.62 -16.92
N CYS A 311 14.56 1.77 -16.10
CA CYS A 311 14.13 0.39 -15.88
C CYS A 311 12.74 0.30 -15.21
N PHE A 312 12.36 1.33 -14.47
CA PHE A 312 11.09 1.42 -13.74
C PHE A 312 9.98 2.13 -14.53
N SER A 313 10.28 2.65 -15.73
CA SER A 313 9.27 3.26 -16.58
C SER A 313 8.21 2.25 -17.02
N SER A 314 6.95 2.66 -16.93
CA SER A 314 5.81 1.88 -17.40
C SER A 314 5.93 1.62 -18.90
N THR A 315 6.28 0.40 -19.29
CA THR A 315 6.60 0.05 -20.67
C THR A 315 5.94 -1.27 -21.01
N GLN A 316 5.39 -1.39 -22.21
CA GLN A 316 4.91 -2.66 -22.73
C GLN A 316 6.05 -3.35 -23.50
N PRO A 317 6.37 -4.61 -23.20
CA PRO A 317 7.33 -5.36 -24.00
C PRO A 317 6.76 -5.58 -25.41
N THR A 318 7.53 -5.23 -26.42
CA THR A 318 7.10 -5.33 -27.82
C THR A 318 7.78 -6.52 -28.50
N ILE A 319 9.03 -6.36 -28.94
CA ILE A 319 9.76 -7.37 -29.72
C ILE A 319 11.18 -7.45 -29.18
N GLN A 320 11.68 -8.67 -29.01
CA GLN A 320 13.08 -8.91 -28.72
C GLN A 320 13.89 -8.89 -30.03
N ILE A 321 14.95 -8.10 -30.06
CA ILE A 321 15.84 -7.95 -31.22
C ILE A 321 17.20 -8.53 -30.84
N LYS A 322 17.81 -9.28 -31.76
CA LYS A 322 19.18 -9.79 -31.57
C LYS A 322 20.17 -8.64 -31.67
N ALA A 323 21.23 -8.68 -30.87
CA ALA A 323 22.20 -7.59 -30.78
C ALA A 323 22.92 -7.28 -32.11
N ASP A 324 23.12 -8.27 -32.96
CA ASP A 324 23.71 -8.14 -34.30
C ASP A 324 22.85 -7.34 -35.29
N LEU A 325 21.56 -7.15 -35.00
CA LEU A 325 20.65 -6.32 -35.78
C LEU A 325 20.62 -4.85 -35.30
N VAL A 326 21.38 -4.51 -34.25
CA VAL A 326 21.46 -3.16 -33.71
C VAL A 326 22.73 -2.48 -34.21
N LYS A 327 22.58 -1.34 -34.87
CA LYS A 327 23.70 -0.50 -35.31
C LYS A 327 23.73 0.79 -34.50
N TYR A 328 24.84 1.06 -33.83
CA TYR A 328 25.12 2.35 -33.23
C TYR A 328 25.62 3.31 -34.32
N VAL A 329 25.06 4.51 -34.34
CA VAL A 329 25.36 5.55 -35.33
C VAL A 329 25.69 6.82 -34.58
N ASP A 330 26.66 7.58 -35.07
CA ASP A 330 27.03 8.85 -34.48
C ASP A 330 25.91 9.88 -34.67
N ASP A 331 25.77 10.78 -33.69
CA ASP A 331 24.82 11.87 -33.79
C ASP A 331 25.18 12.83 -34.93
N ILE A 332 24.15 13.42 -35.54
CA ILE A 332 24.32 14.50 -36.52
C ILE A 332 24.50 15.80 -35.73
N ILE A 333 25.68 16.40 -35.84
CA ILE A 333 26.06 17.62 -35.10
C ILE A 333 26.30 18.76 -36.09
N SER A 334 26.02 20.01 -35.69
CA SER A 334 26.35 21.20 -36.47
C SER A 334 27.86 21.30 -36.73
N SER A 335 28.24 21.96 -37.83
CA SER A 335 29.64 22.14 -38.20
C SER A 335 30.48 22.86 -37.14
N ASP A 336 29.85 23.66 -36.27
CA ASP A 336 30.47 24.34 -35.14
C ASP A 336 30.37 23.59 -33.80
N ASN A 337 29.88 22.34 -33.81
CA ASN A 337 29.67 21.48 -32.64
C ASN A 337 28.77 22.06 -31.54
N LYS A 338 27.94 23.07 -31.84
CA LYS A 338 27.04 23.69 -30.84
C LYS A 338 25.70 22.99 -30.72
N TYR A 339 25.23 22.33 -31.77
CA TYR A 339 23.90 21.74 -31.81
C TYR A 339 23.96 20.28 -32.22
N THR A 340 23.28 19.43 -31.45
CA THR A 340 23.04 18.03 -31.79
C THR A 340 21.63 17.90 -32.37
N PHE A 341 21.51 17.50 -33.63
CA PHE A 341 20.23 17.40 -34.34
C PHE A 341 19.49 16.09 -34.10
N THR A 342 20.18 15.05 -33.61
CA THR A 342 19.62 13.70 -33.40
C THR A 342 19.60 13.26 -31.94
N ASP A 343 19.75 14.19 -30.99
CA ASP A 343 19.75 13.86 -29.56
C ASP A 343 18.46 13.14 -29.16
N GLY A 344 18.59 11.89 -28.73
CA GLY A 344 17.48 11.04 -28.32
C GLY A 344 16.66 10.43 -29.46
N VAL A 345 17.11 10.55 -30.72
CA VAL A 345 16.41 10.01 -31.89
C VAL A 345 17.16 8.80 -32.47
N GLY A 346 16.42 7.74 -32.79
CA GLY A 346 16.94 6.57 -33.48
C GLY A 346 16.02 6.13 -34.61
N MET A 347 16.54 5.33 -35.54
CA MET A 347 15.79 4.79 -36.67
C MET A 347 15.51 3.30 -36.47
N ILE A 348 14.32 2.85 -36.90
CA ILE A 348 13.97 1.43 -37.00
C ILE A 348 13.64 1.08 -38.44
N SER A 349 13.88 -0.17 -38.84
CA SER A 349 13.51 -0.63 -40.19
C SER A 349 11.99 -0.68 -40.35
N LYS A 350 11.50 -0.51 -41.57
CA LYS A 350 10.07 -0.62 -41.89
C LYS A 350 9.48 -1.98 -41.48
N GLN A 351 10.26 -3.05 -41.63
CA GLN A 351 9.87 -4.39 -41.19
C GLN A 351 9.70 -4.47 -39.67
N LEU A 352 10.62 -3.87 -38.90
CA LEU A 352 10.50 -3.83 -37.44
C LEU A 352 9.31 -2.97 -37.00
N SER A 353 9.12 -1.80 -37.63
CA SER A 353 7.97 -0.92 -37.38
C SER A 353 6.64 -1.65 -37.58
N ASN A 354 6.49 -2.40 -38.68
CA ASN A 354 5.26 -3.17 -38.94
C ASN A 354 5.01 -4.22 -37.84
N LYS A 355 6.05 -4.95 -37.41
CA LYS A 355 5.92 -5.91 -36.30
C LYS A 355 5.51 -5.22 -35.00
N VAL A 356 6.08 -4.04 -34.69
CA VAL A 356 5.72 -3.25 -33.49
C VAL A 356 4.24 -2.89 -33.51
N ILE A 357 3.74 -2.38 -34.63
CA ILE A 357 2.33 -2.00 -34.82
C ILE A 357 1.41 -3.21 -34.62
N THR A 358 1.76 -4.37 -35.15
CA THR A 358 0.96 -5.60 -34.98
C THR A 358 0.86 -6.04 -33.52
N VAL A 359 1.94 -5.91 -32.74
CA VAL A 359 1.99 -6.38 -31.34
C VAL A 359 1.38 -5.35 -30.37
N SER A 360 1.39 -4.07 -30.72
CA SER A 360 0.85 -2.99 -29.89
C SER A 360 0.00 -2.02 -30.73
N PRO A 361 -1.26 -2.40 -31.05
CA PRO A 361 -2.14 -1.61 -31.91
C PRO A 361 -2.56 -0.25 -31.32
N LEU A 362 -2.23 0.02 -30.06
CA LEU A 362 -2.52 1.28 -29.35
C LEU A 362 -1.60 2.46 -29.75
N PHE A 363 -0.68 2.29 -30.71
CA PHE A 363 0.26 3.33 -31.16
C PHE A 363 -0.16 4.07 -32.45
N ILE A 364 -1.45 4.04 -32.83
CA ILE A 364 -2.00 4.84 -33.92
C ILE A 364 -2.92 5.92 -33.37
#